data_AF-A0A444VM53-F1
#
_entry.id   AF-A0A444VM53-F1
#
_cell.length_a   1.000
_cell.length_b   1.000
_cell.length_c   1.000
_cell.angle_alpha   90.00
_cell.angle_beta   90.00
_cell.angle_gamma   90.00
#
_symmetry.space_group_name_H-M   'P 1'
#
loop_
_entity.id
_entity.type
_entity.pdbx_description
1 polymer ?
#
loop_
_entity_poly.entity_id
_entity_poly.type
_entity_poly.pdbx_seq_one_letter_code
_entity_poly.pdbx_strand_id
1 'polypeptide(L)' 'MNRIKAVLKQQGRTQTWLAEQIGKSYVVVTNYCNNKTQPSIPILYEMAKVLDVDVRELLVPSKE' A
#
# COMPACT_ATOMS: atom_id res chain seq x y z
N MET A 1 -11.94 -1.22 -2.29
CA MET A 1 -10.94 -1.56 -1.25
C MET A 1 -9.54 -1.41 -1.83
N ASN A 2 -8.48 -1.31 -1.03
CA ASN A 2 -7.10 -1.26 -1.55
C ASN A 2 -6.53 -2.67 -1.79
N ARG A 3 -5.52 -2.78 -2.65
CA ARG A 3 -4.80 -4.03 -2.99
C ARG A 3 -3.30 -3.94 -2.75
N ILE A 4 -2.86 -3.10 -1.82
CA ILE A 4 -1.45 -2.84 -1.49
C ILE A 4 -0.70 -4.15 -1.19
N LYS A 5 -1.32 -5.05 -0.42
CA LYS A 5 -0.73 -6.35 -0.08
C LYS A 5 -0.44 -7.22 -1.31
N ALA A 6 -1.30 -7.14 -2.33
CA ALA A 6 -1.10 -7.89 -3.57
C ALA A 6 0.09 -7.33 -4.37
N VAL A 7 0.20 -6.00 -4.45
CA VAL A 7 1.32 -5.33 -5.14
C VAL A 7 2.65 -5.64 -4.45
N LEU A 8 2.70 -5.59 -3.11
CA LEU A 8 3.88 -6.01 -2.35
C LEU A 8 4.29 -7.45 -2.65
N LYS A 9 3.32 -8.38 -2.68
CA LYS A 9 3.57 -9.78 -3.02
C LYS A 9 4.09 -9.95 -4.44
N GLN A 10 3.52 -9.23 -5.41
CA GLN A 10 3.95 -9.26 -6.81
C GLN A 10 5.39 -8.77 -6.97
N GLN A 11 5.81 -7.78 -6.17
CA GLN A 11 7.17 -7.23 -6.19
C GLN A 11 8.15 -7.95 -5.26
N GLY A 12 7.72 -8.99 -4.53
CA GLY A 12 8.56 -9.70 -3.56
C GLY A 12 8.99 -8.85 -2.35
N ARG A 13 8.23 -7.81 -2.01
CA ARG A 13 8.54 -6.86 -0.93
C ARG A 13 7.71 -7.16 0.32
N THR A 14 8.27 -6.87 1.48
CA THR A 14 7.62 -7.11 2.79
C THR A 14 6.86 -5.88 3.27
N GLN A 15 5.92 -6.08 4.21
CA GLN A 15 5.24 -4.97 4.89
C GLN A 15 6.22 -4.16 5.76
N THR A 16 7.23 -4.82 6.34
CA THR A 16 8.32 -4.17 7.08
C THR A 16 9.12 -3.23 6.18
N TRP A 17 9.49 -3.70 4.98
CA TRP A 17 10.17 -2.87 3.98
C TRP A 17 9.34 -1.62 3.65
N LEU A 18 8.04 -1.79 3.37
CA LEU A 18 7.20 -0.65 3.03
C LEU A 18 7.08 0.35 4.20
N ALA A 19 6.96 -0.15 5.43
CA ALA A 19 6.92 0.67 6.65
C ALA A 19 8.17 1.54 6.82
N GLU A 20 9.34 0.98 6.55
CA GLU A 20 10.61 1.71 6.54
C GLU A 20 10.63 2.79 5.45
N GLN A 21 10.15 2.48 4.24
CA GLN A 21 10.17 3.45 3.12
C GLN A 21 9.25 4.65 3.32
N ILE A 22 8.08 4.47 3.95
CA ILE A 22 7.10 5.55 4.17
C ILE A 22 7.16 6.14 5.59
N GLY A 23 8.16 5.75 6.39
CA GLY A 23 8.35 6.25 7.75
C GLY A 23 7.15 6.00 8.68
N LYS A 24 6.45 4.87 8.53
CA LYS A 24 5.30 4.49 9.38
C LYS A 24 5.63 3.25 10.20
N SER A 25 4.90 3.05 11.29
CA SER A 25 5.06 1.82 12.07
C SER A 25 4.56 0.60 11.29
N TYR A 26 5.18 -0.55 11.53
CA TYR A 26 4.77 -1.82 10.93
C TYR A 26 3.29 -2.13 11.14
N VAL A 27 2.73 -1.81 12.32
CA VAL A 27 1.32 -2.04 12.65
C VAL A 27 0.40 -1.19 11.76
N VAL A 28 0.76 0.08 11.50
CA VAL A 28 0.00 0.97 10.62
C VAL A 28 -0.02 0.42 9.19
N VAL A 29 1.15 0.04 8.65
CA VAL A 29 1.24 -0.54 7.30
C VAL A 29 0.50 -1.87 7.20
N THR A 30 0.54 -2.68 8.25
CA THR A 30 -0.22 -3.94 8.33
C THR A 30 -1.72 -3.68 8.31
N ASN A 31 -2.20 -2.63 8.97
CA ASN A 31 -3.61 -2.24 8.91
C ASN A 31 -4.02 -1.78 7.51
N TYR A 32 -3.15 -1.05 6.79
CA TYR A 32 -3.38 -0.68 5.39
C TYR A 32 -3.47 -1.90 4.49
N CYS A 33 -2.48 -2.79 4.56
CA CYS A 33 -2.39 -4.00 3.73
C CYS A 33 -3.54 -4.98 3.95
N ASN A 34 -4.09 -5.04 5.16
CA ASN A 34 -5.22 -5.90 5.50
C ASN A 34 -6.57 -5.16 5.48
N ASN A 35 -6.63 -3.95 4.91
CA ASN A 35 -7.84 -3.12 4.79
C ASN A 35 -8.55 -2.81 6.13
N LYS A 36 -7.87 -2.95 7.28
CA LYS A 36 -8.40 -2.57 8.61
C LYS A 36 -8.53 -1.06 8.77
N THR A 37 -7.65 -0.32 8.11
CA THR A 37 -7.68 1.14 8.00
C THR A 37 -7.25 1.49 6.59
N GLN A 38 -7.85 2.51 5.98
CA GLN A 38 -7.40 2.97 4.67
C GLN A 38 -6.31 4.03 4.84
N PRO A 39 -5.23 3.98 4.04
CA PRO A 39 -4.30 5.09 3.97
C PRO A 39 -5.03 6.33 3.44
N SER A 40 -4.64 7.50 3.93
CA SER A 40 -5.11 8.75 3.33
C SER A 40 -4.57 8.87 1.90
N ILE A 41 -5.20 9.72 1.08
CA ILE A 41 -4.77 9.92 -0.31
C ILE A 41 -3.27 10.30 -0.40
N PRO A 42 -2.71 11.23 0.40
CA PRO A 42 -1.29 11.53 0.36
C PRO A 42 -0.39 10.31 0.62
N ILE A 43 -0.75 9.48 1.60
CA ILE A 43 0.00 8.25 1.92
C ILE A 43 -0.12 7.25 0.78
N LEU A 44 -1.28 7.13 0.13
CA LEU A 44 -1.44 6.26 -1.03
C LEU A 44 -0.51 6.67 -2.19
N TYR A 45 -0.36 7.97 -2.45
CA TYR A 45 0.59 8.49 -3.45
C TYR A 45 2.05 8.26 -3.05
N GLU A 46 2.39 8.43 -1.77
CA GLU A 46 3.72 8.12 -1.24
C GLU A 46 4.06 6.64 -1.44
N MET A 47 3.11 5.74 -1.11
CA MET A 47 3.26 4.30 -1.33
C MET A 47 3.41 3.98 -2.81
N ALA A 48 2.63 4.61 -3.70
CA ALA A 48 2.72 4.40 -5.15
C ALA A 48 4.10 4.81 -5.69
N LYS A 49 4.63 5.95 -5.22
CA LYS A 49 5.99 6.42 -5.58
C LYS A 49 7.07 5.43 -5.13
N VAL A 50 7.00 4.94 -3.89
CA VAL A 50 7.95 3.96 -3.34
C VAL A 50 7.86 2.61 -4.07
N LEU A 51 6.64 2.22 -4.42
CA LEU A 51 6.38 0.97 -5.12
C LEU A 51 6.63 1.07 -6.63
N ASP A 52 6.90 2.26 -7.17
CA ASP A 52 7.09 2.52 -8.60
C ASP A 52 5.93 1.99 -9.45
N VAL A 53 4.71 2.33 -9.03
CA VAL A 53 3.46 1.95 -9.73
C VAL A 53 2.53 3.15 -9.82
N ASP A 54 1.57 3.09 -10.73
CA ASP A 54 0.47 4.05 -10.73
C ASP A 54 -0.39 3.88 -9.45
N VAL A 55 -0.82 4.99 -8.85
CA VAL A 55 -1.65 4.97 -7.63
C VAL A 55 -2.93 4.15 -7.79
N ARG A 56 -3.48 4.07 -9.01
CA ARG A 56 -4.66 3.25 -9.34
C ARG A 56 -4.40 1.76 -9.17
N GLU A 57 -3.16 1.29 -9.34
CA GLU A 57 -2.79 -0.11 -9.12
C GLU A 57 -2.91 -0.52 -7.65
N LEU A 58 -2.90 0.45 -6.72
CA LEU A 58 -3.09 0.20 -5.29
C LEU A 58 -4.57 0.05 -4.92
N LEU A 59 -5.50 0.26 -5.85
CA LEU A 59 -6.95 0.20 -5.61
C LEU A 59 -7.60 -0.94 -6.39
N VAL A 60 -8.66 -1.50 -5.80
CA VAL A 60 -9.59 -2.38 -6.52
C VAL A 60 -10.57 -1.48 -7.28
N PRO A 61 -10.85 -1.75 -8.57
CA PRO A 61 -11.86 -1.04 -9.33
C PRO A 61 -13.20 -1.00 -8.57
N SER A 62 -13.88 0.14 -8.61
CA SER A 62 -15.20 0.30 -7.99
C SER A 62 -16.34 -0.29 -8.84
N LYS A 63 -16.06 -0.53 -10.13
CA LYS A 63 -16.95 -1.11 -11.14
C LYS A 63 -16.09 -1.89 -12.14
N GLU A 64 -16.70 -2.87 -12.80
CA GLU A 64 -16.11 -3.56 -13.96
C GLU A 64 -16.09 -2.65 -15.20
#